data_AF-A0A933QQK4-F1
#
_entry.id   AF-A0A933QQK4-F1
#
_cell.length_a   1.000
_cell.length_b   1.000
_cell.length_c   1.000
_cell.angle_alpha   90.00
_cell.angle_beta   90.00
_cell.angle_gamma   90.00
#
_symmetry.space_group_name_H-M   'P 1'
#
loop_
_entity.id
_entity.type
_entity.pdbx_description
1 polymer ?
#
loop_
_entity_poly.entity_id
_entity_poly.type
_entity_poly.pdbx_seq_one_letter_code
_entity_poly.pdbx_strand_id
1 'polypeptide(L)'
;MSRLDDFVGVALVPLLMNDVVHAIAFWGAFRMDSRDTDSNHLPSVRPLLNEKQPNAFSAPTNPDVRIWRYMDFTKFVSMLEHQGLFFTRADLIGDAFEGSFARQNIEQRRTTYSGLDWEKVMQLFELYKSQRAYLLLNCWHINDQESAAMWKLYAKSNEAIAVQSTFAHLRSVLAAKVGIGMVNYIDYDHARIPEGNIFFPIMHKRTVTAKFHLQVF
;
A
#
# COMPACT_ATOMS: atom_id res chain seq x y z
N MET A 1 4.79 -49.73 7.04
CA MET A 1 4.96 -49.45 5.59
C MET A 1 4.05 -48.29 5.25
N SER A 2 4.47 -47.12 4.78
CA SER A 2 5.77 -46.53 4.47
C SER A 2 5.49 -45.04 4.20
N ARG A 3 6.40 -44.17 4.65
CA ARG A 3 6.53 -42.77 4.23
C ARG A 3 6.92 -42.67 2.74
N LEU A 4 6.64 -41.50 2.15
CA LEU A 4 7.49 -40.62 1.32
C LEU A 4 6.50 -39.72 0.53
N ASP A 5 6.29 -38.48 0.95
CA ASP A 5 7.04 -37.27 0.55
C ASP A 5 6.92 -36.98 -0.94
N ASP A 6 6.20 -35.91 -1.30
CA ASP A 6 6.58 -35.07 -2.43
C ASP A 6 6.22 -33.60 -2.17
N PHE A 7 7.27 -32.80 -2.29
CA PHE A 7 7.35 -31.35 -2.12
C PHE A 7 6.45 -30.60 -3.09
N VAL A 8 5.75 -29.57 -2.62
CA VAL A 8 5.65 -28.30 -3.36
C VAL A 8 6.27 -27.24 -2.49
N GLY A 9 7.55 -26.97 -2.76
CA GLY A 9 8.32 -25.95 -2.10
C GLY A 9 7.64 -24.60 -2.20
N VAL A 10 7.48 -23.95 -1.05
CA VAL A 10 7.32 -22.49 -1.00
C VAL A 10 8.65 -21.93 -1.49
N ALA A 11 8.71 -21.60 -2.78
CA ALA A 11 9.75 -20.72 -3.28
C ALA A 11 9.53 -19.36 -2.62
N LEU A 12 10.22 -19.13 -1.50
CA LEU A 12 10.56 -17.79 -1.04
C LEU A 12 11.43 -17.17 -2.14
N VAL A 13 10.79 -16.58 -3.14
CA VAL A 13 11.47 -15.64 -4.04
C VAL A 13 11.93 -14.49 -3.12
N PRO A 14 13.24 -14.25 -2.97
CA PRO A 14 13.73 -13.14 -2.18
C PRO A 14 13.19 -11.87 -2.83
N LEU A 15 12.22 -11.21 -2.19
CA LEU A 15 11.74 -9.90 -2.59
C LEU A 15 12.82 -8.88 -2.25
N LEU A 16 13.88 -8.85 -3.05
CA LEU A 16 14.66 -7.64 -3.29
C LEU A 16 13.83 -6.76 -4.26
N MET A 17 12.66 -6.31 -3.81
CA MET A 17 11.82 -5.37 -4.55
C MET A 17 11.75 -4.10 -3.73
N ASN A 18 12.76 -3.26 -3.90
CA ASN A 18 12.83 -1.98 -3.20
C ASN A 18 11.91 -0.91 -3.80
N ASP A 19 11.24 -1.15 -4.93
CA ASP A 19 10.45 -0.09 -5.59
C ASP A 19 9.13 -0.62 -6.20
N VAL A 20 8.05 -0.59 -5.42
CA VAL A 20 6.68 -0.79 -5.93
C VAL A 20 5.92 0.53 -5.83
N VAL A 21 5.36 1.01 -6.94
CA VAL A 21 4.47 2.18 -6.95
C VAL A 21 3.04 1.72 -6.73
N HIS A 22 2.46 2.05 -5.58
CA HIS A 22 1.01 1.90 -5.48
C HIS A 22 0.39 3.17 -6.08
N ALA A 23 -0.35 3.02 -7.18
CA ALA A 23 -1.30 4.06 -7.58
C ALA A 23 -2.49 3.96 -6.61
N ILE A 24 -2.72 5.00 -5.82
CA ILE A 24 -3.82 5.04 -4.86
C ILE A 24 -4.89 5.99 -5.41
N ALA A 25 -5.87 5.45 -6.13
CA ALA A 25 -7.02 6.28 -6.50
C ALA A 25 -8.18 6.18 -5.54
N PHE A 26 -8.63 7.38 -5.27
CA PHE A 26 -10.00 7.81 -5.15
C PHE A 26 -10.76 7.40 -3.90
N TRP A 27 -11.05 8.43 -3.10
CA TRP A 27 -12.13 8.47 -2.12
C TRP A 27 -13.46 8.33 -2.87
N GLY A 28 -13.97 7.09 -2.95
CA GLY A 28 -15.33 6.82 -3.36
C GLY A 28 -16.29 7.52 -2.41
N ALA A 29 -17.20 8.31 -2.97
CA ALA A 29 -18.18 9.13 -2.26
C ALA A 29 -18.99 8.32 -1.24
N PHE A 30 -18.52 8.26 0.00
CA PHE A 30 -19.40 8.17 1.15
C PHE A 30 -19.36 9.53 1.82
N ARG A 31 -20.54 10.13 1.94
CA ARG A 31 -20.80 11.35 2.70
C ARG A 31 -20.54 11.03 4.17
N MET A 32 -19.29 10.86 4.58
CA MET A 32 -18.88 11.28 5.91
C MET A 32 -19.18 12.77 5.90
N ASP A 33 -20.08 13.15 6.77
CA ASP A 33 -20.45 14.54 6.89
C ASP A 33 -19.17 15.34 7.12
N SER A 34 -19.09 16.58 6.62
CA SER A 34 -18.08 17.52 7.08
C SER A 34 -17.94 17.55 8.62
N ARG A 35 -18.99 17.15 9.34
CA ARG A 35 -19.08 16.89 10.79
C ARG A 35 -18.31 15.67 11.32
N ASP A 36 -18.04 14.64 10.51
CA ASP A 36 -17.25 13.45 10.91
C ASP A 36 -15.74 13.66 10.72
N THR A 37 -15.36 14.53 9.78
CA THR A 37 -14.00 15.11 9.68
C THR A 37 -13.86 16.38 10.50
N ASP A 38 -14.91 16.79 11.21
CA ASP A 38 -14.88 18.03 11.97
C ASP A 38 -14.00 17.81 13.19
N SER A 39 -12.79 18.33 13.06
CA SER A 39 -11.84 18.48 14.14
C SER A 39 -12.41 19.27 15.34
N ASN A 40 -13.61 19.87 15.22
CA ASN A 40 -14.38 20.41 16.35
C ASN A 40 -14.93 19.34 17.31
N HIS A 41 -15.16 18.08 16.91
CA HIS A 41 -15.66 17.03 17.83
C HIS A 41 -14.54 16.34 18.65
N LEU A 42 -13.27 16.50 18.25
CA LEU A 42 -12.11 16.02 18.99
C LEU A 42 -11.05 17.14 19.11
N PRO A 43 -11.33 18.21 19.89
CA PRO A 43 -10.46 19.39 19.96
C PRO A 43 -9.04 19.09 20.46
N SER A 44 -8.83 17.96 21.13
CA SER A 44 -7.52 17.53 21.64
C SER A 44 -6.61 16.88 20.59
N VAL A 45 -7.14 16.36 19.47
CA VAL A 45 -6.32 15.76 18.38
C VAL A 45 -6.07 16.72 17.23
N ARG A 46 -6.70 17.90 17.24
CA ARG A 46 -6.47 18.99 16.27
C ARG A 46 -5.00 19.32 16.01
N PRO A 47 -4.13 19.46 17.01
CA PRO A 47 -2.73 19.80 16.78
C PRO A 47 -2.01 18.75 15.92
N LEU A 48 -2.42 17.48 16.01
CA LEU A 48 -1.85 16.37 15.23
C LEU A 48 -2.35 16.33 13.79
N LEU A 49 -3.47 17.00 13.48
CA LEU A 49 -4.05 17.06 12.13
C LEU A 49 -3.78 18.40 11.41
N ASN A 50 -3.42 19.46 12.15
CA ASN A 50 -3.29 20.85 11.65
C ASN A 50 -1.87 21.30 11.26
N GLU A 51 -0.83 20.51 11.52
CA GLU A 51 0.47 20.77 10.89
C GLU A 51 0.38 20.48 9.38
N LYS A 52 1.16 21.18 8.54
CA LYS A 52 1.31 20.82 7.12
C LYS A 52 1.88 19.41 7.05
N GLN A 53 1.00 18.42 7.08
CA GLN A 53 1.36 17.02 7.07
C GLN A 53 2.15 16.73 5.79
N PRO A 54 3.27 15.99 5.87
CA PRO A 54 4.01 15.62 4.69
C PRO A 54 3.07 14.91 3.70
N ASN A 55 3.23 15.21 2.41
CA ASN A 55 2.47 14.52 1.38
C ASN A 55 2.81 13.02 1.47
N ALA A 56 1.81 12.18 1.75
CA ALA A 56 1.97 10.73 1.83
C ALA A 56 2.37 10.10 0.48
N PHE A 57 2.16 10.83 -0.62
CA PHE A 57 2.43 10.37 -1.98
C PHE A 57 3.75 10.96 -2.51
N SER A 58 4.86 10.30 -2.20
CA SER A 58 6.17 10.64 -2.75
C SER A 58 6.27 10.27 -4.23
N ALA A 59 6.65 11.21 -5.09
CA ALA A 59 6.93 10.92 -6.50
C ALA A 59 8.37 10.38 -6.66
N PRO A 60 8.64 9.55 -7.69
CA PRO A 60 10.02 9.18 -8.03
C PRO A 60 10.81 10.39 -8.49
N THR A 61 12.12 10.37 -8.25
CA THR A 61 13.05 11.43 -8.71
C THR A 61 13.02 11.59 -10.23
N ASN A 62 12.94 10.47 -10.96
CA ASN A 62 12.74 10.46 -12.40
C ASN A 62 11.25 10.24 -12.72
N PRO A 63 10.51 11.25 -13.21
CA PRO A 63 9.11 11.10 -13.55
C PRO A 63 8.87 10.18 -14.76
N ASP A 64 9.88 9.97 -15.61
CA ASP A 64 9.82 9.07 -16.77
C ASP A 64 10.25 7.64 -16.44
N VAL A 65 10.42 7.32 -15.15
CA VAL A 65 10.71 5.95 -14.71
C VAL A 65 9.62 5.00 -15.21
N ARG A 66 10.05 3.84 -15.73
CA ARG A 66 9.17 2.82 -16.24
C ARG A 66 8.39 2.16 -15.11
N ILE A 67 7.11 1.96 -15.37
CA ILE A 67 6.20 1.25 -14.47
C ILE A 67 5.47 0.15 -15.21
N TRP A 68 5.20 -0.94 -14.50
CA TRP A 68 4.63 -2.16 -15.04
C TRP A 68 3.39 -2.58 -14.25
N ARG A 69 2.34 -2.99 -14.95
CA ARG A 69 1.16 -3.60 -14.35
C ARG A 69 0.88 -4.95 -14.98
N TYR A 70 0.93 -5.98 -14.16
CA TYR A 70 0.68 -7.37 -14.53
C TYR A 70 -0.76 -7.73 -14.22
N MET A 71 -1.47 -8.33 -15.19
CA MET A 71 -2.87 -8.74 -15.02
C MET A 71 -3.25 -9.86 -15.99
N ASP A 72 -4.31 -10.60 -15.67
CA ASP A 72 -4.88 -11.59 -16.58
C ASP A 72 -5.51 -10.92 -17.82
N PHE A 73 -5.57 -11.63 -18.95
CA PHE A 73 -6.16 -11.14 -20.20
C PHE A 73 -7.55 -10.52 -20.03
N THR A 74 -8.42 -11.18 -19.24
CA THR A 74 -9.80 -10.71 -18.99
C THR A 74 -9.84 -9.36 -18.29
N LYS A 75 -8.91 -9.07 -17.38
CA LYS A 75 -8.79 -7.75 -16.72
C LYS A 75 -8.29 -6.69 -17.70
N PHE A 76 -7.41 -7.07 -18.62
CA PHE A 76 -6.94 -6.17 -19.67
C PHE A 76 -8.07 -5.81 -20.63
N VAL A 77 -8.85 -6.79 -21.10
CA VAL A 77 -10.05 -6.56 -21.92
C VAL A 77 -11.04 -5.64 -21.20
N SER A 78 -11.34 -5.94 -19.93
CA SER A 78 -12.22 -5.08 -19.11
C SER A 78 -11.71 -3.63 -19.03
N MET A 79 -10.40 -3.43 -18.85
CA MET A 79 -9.78 -2.09 -18.82
C MET A 79 -9.96 -1.34 -20.15
N LEU A 80 -9.82 -2.02 -21.29
CA LEU A 80 -10.01 -1.42 -22.62
C LEU A 80 -11.48 -1.08 -22.88
N GLU A 81 -12.39 -2.02 -22.60
CA GLU A 81 -13.84 -1.84 -22.80
C GLU A 81 -14.39 -0.66 -21.99
N HIS A 82 -13.95 -0.50 -20.75
CA HIS A 82 -14.39 0.56 -19.86
C HIS A 82 -13.53 1.82 -19.93
N GLN A 83 -12.45 1.80 -20.73
CA GLN A 83 -11.47 2.88 -20.84
C GLN A 83 -11.01 3.40 -19.46
N GLY A 84 -10.81 2.48 -18.51
CA GLY A 84 -10.70 2.82 -17.11
C GLY A 84 -9.91 1.82 -16.28
N LEU A 85 -9.27 2.32 -15.23
CA LEU A 85 -8.50 1.50 -14.31
C LEU A 85 -9.40 0.97 -13.19
N PHE A 86 -9.36 -0.34 -12.95
CA PHE A 86 -9.99 -0.95 -11.77
C PHE A 86 -9.18 -0.67 -10.50
N PHE A 87 -9.88 -0.33 -9.41
CA PHE A 87 -9.30 -0.18 -8.08
C PHE A 87 -9.88 -1.21 -7.11
N THR A 88 -9.01 -1.90 -6.39
CA THR A 88 -9.36 -2.92 -5.40
C THR A 88 -9.39 -2.29 -4.01
N ARG A 89 -10.36 -2.68 -3.16
CA ARG A 89 -10.33 -2.26 -1.75
C ARG A 89 -9.10 -2.80 -1.03
N ALA A 90 -8.50 -2.01 -0.15
CA ALA A 90 -7.28 -2.37 0.56
C ALA A 90 -7.43 -3.60 1.46
N ASP A 91 -8.61 -3.85 2.00
CA ASP A 91 -8.92 -5.05 2.78
C ASP A 91 -9.00 -6.33 1.93
N LEU A 92 -9.10 -6.23 0.61
CA LEU A 92 -9.18 -7.37 -0.32
C LEU A 92 -7.84 -7.75 -0.98
N ILE A 93 -6.74 -7.04 -0.68
CA ILE A 93 -5.42 -7.30 -1.29
C ILE A 93 -4.78 -8.59 -0.76
N GLY A 94 -5.15 -9.03 0.44
CA GLY A 94 -4.70 -10.31 1.02
C GLY A 94 -3.40 -10.25 1.84
N ASP A 95 -2.77 -9.08 1.99
CA ASP A 95 -1.68 -8.89 2.96
C ASP A 95 -2.26 -8.44 4.31
N ALA A 96 -1.94 -9.21 5.36
CA ALA A 96 -2.38 -8.97 6.73
C ALA A 96 -1.80 -7.66 7.29
N PHE A 97 -0.61 -7.25 6.85
CA PHE A 97 0.09 -6.04 7.28
C PHE A 97 -0.25 -4.82 6.41
N GLU A 98 -1.00 -4.99 5.32
CA GLU A 98 -1.40 -3.89 4.44
C GLU A 98 -2.22 -2.85 5.21
N GLY A 99 -1.76 -1.59 5.22
CA GLY A 99 -2.43 -0.50 5.94
C GLY A 99 -2.29 -0.58 7.47
N SER A 100 -1.35 -1.38 7.99
CA SER A 100 -1.06 -1.47 9.43
C SER A 100 0.07 -0.53 9.84
N PHE A 101 0.12 -0.18 11.13
CA PHE A 101 1.22 0.57 11.70
C PHE A 101 2.38 -0.35 12.11
N ALA A 102 3.61 0.15 12.04
CA ALA A 102 4.80 -0.57 12.49
C ALA A 102 4.77 -0.84 14.01
N ARG A 103 5.54 -1.83 14.49
CA ARG A 103 5.58 -2.20 15.92
C ARG A 103 5.99 -1.02 16.79
N GLN A 104 6.99 -0.25 16.37
CA GLN A 104 7.46 0.94 17.08
C GLN A 104 6.35 1.98 17.25
N ASN A 105 5.46 2.16 16.27
CA ASN A 105 4.29 3.04 16.44
C ASN A 105 3.43 2.54 17.59
N ILE A 106 3.11 1.24 17.62
CA ILE A 106 2.22 0.63 18.62
C ILE A 106 2.80 0.74 20.03
N GLU A 107 4.07 0.39 20.21
CA GLU A 107 4.75 0.41 21.50
C GLU A 107 4.84 1.82 22.08
N GLN A 108 5.04 2.82 21.23
CA GLN A 108 5.20 4.22 21.64
C GLN A 108 3.88 4.99 21.68
N ARG A 109 2.71 4.37 21.48
CA ARG A 109 1.39 5.05 21.47
C ARG A 109 1.15 5.86 22.74
N ARG A 110 1.35 5.24 23.91
CA ARG A 110 1.09 5.91 25.20
C ARG A 110 1.98 7.13 25.41
N THR A 111 3.22 7.08 24.94
CA THR A 111 4.17 8.19 25.02
C THR A 111 3.86 9.27 23.99
N THR A 112 3.63 8.88 22.73
CA THR A 112 3.34 9.77 21.60
C THR A 112 2.07 10.58 21.83
N TYR A 113 1.05 9.94 22.42
CA TYR A 113 -0.24 10.56 22.73
C TYR A 113 -0.38 10.91 24.22
N SER A 114 0.75 11.06 24.92
CA SER A 114 0.72 11.47 26.33
C SER A 114 0.07 12.84 26.48
N GLY A 115 -0.80 12.99 27.49
CA GLY A 115 -1.56 14.23 27.70
C GLY A 115 -2.84 14.35 26.88
N LEU A 116 -3.16 13.37 26.02
CA LEU A 116 -4.47 13.30 25.36
C LEU A 116 -5.43 12.36 26.08
N ASP A 117 -6.72 12.61 25.87
CA ASP A 117 -7.79 11.71 26.28
C ASP A 117 -7.68 10.37 25.54
N TRP A 118 -7.40 9.31 26.31
CA TRP A 118 -7.13 7.99 25.76
C TRP A 118 -8.34 7.37 25.06
N GLU A 119 -9.56 7.69 25.48
CA GLU A 119 -10.77 7.21 24.81
C GLU A 119 -10.83 7.73 23.37
N LYS A 120 -10.53 9.02 23.18
CA LYS A 120 -10.45 9.66 21.86
C LYS A 120 -9.34 9.09 21.01
N VAL A 121 -8.19 8.77 21.61
CA VAL A 121 -7.07 8.11 20.91
C VAL A 121 -7.48 6.71 20.44
N MET A 122 -8.25 5.95 21.24
CA MET A 122 -8.76 4.63 20.81
C MET A 122 -9.75 4.76 19.66
N GLN A 123 -10.66 5.73 19.70
CA GLN A 123 -11.58 6.01 18.59
C GLN A 123 -10.82 6.33 17.29
N LEU A 124 -9.74 7.12 17.37
CA LEU A 124 -8.87 7.40 16.23
C LEU A 124 -8.23 6.12 15.66
N PHE A 125 -7.76 5.19 16.51
CA PHE A 125 -7.18 3.94 16.03
C PHE A 125 -8.21 2.97 15.43
N GLU A 126 -9.42 2.91 15.96
CA GLU A 126 -10.50 2.16 15.33
C GLU A 126 -10.88 2.75 13.96
N LEU A 127 -10.87 4.08 13.85
CA LEU A 127 -11.01 4.75 12.55
C LEU A 127 -9.90 4.28 11.59
N TYR A 128 -8.62 4.35 11.98
CA TYR A 128 -7.50 3.83 11.16
C TYR A 128 -7.68 2.38 10.73
N LYS A 129 -8.14 1.51 11.63
CA LYS A 129 -8.38 0.10 11.32
C LYS A 129 -9.49 -0.10 10.30
N SER A 130 -10.57 0.68 10.41
CA SER A 130 -11.71 0.62 9.48
C SER A 130 -11.42 1.20 8.09
N GLN A 131 -10.41 2.06 7.95
CA GLN A 131 -10.08 2.74 6.69
C GLN A 131 -9.77 1.79 5.54
N ARG A 132 -9.21 0.60 5.81
CA ARG A 132 -8.89 -0.39 4.76
C ARG A 132 -10.11 -0.79 3.90
N ALA A 133 -11.32 -0.72 4.47
CA ALA A 133 -12.54 -1.02 3.74
C ALA A 133 -12.97 0.10 2.77
N TYR A 134 -12.42 1.30 2.93
CA TYR A 134 -12.78 2.50 2.16
C TYR A 134 -11.65 3.02 1.26
N LEU A 135 -10.44 2.50 1.43
CA LEU A 135 -9.30 2.80 0.56
C LEU A 135 -9.31 1.90 -0.67
N LEU A 136 -9.23 2.52 -1.85
CA LEU A 136 -9.20 1.87 -3.14
C LEU A 136 -7.80 2.00 -3.76
N LEU A 137 -7.27 0.90 -4.29
CA LEU A 137 -5.86 0.74 -4.64
C LEU A 137 -5.67 0.12 -6.02
N ASN A 138 -4.60 0.53 -6.68
CA ASN A 138 -4.20 0.06 -8.01
C ASN A 138 -2.67 -0.01 -8.09
N CYS A 139 -2.10 -1.20 -8.09
CA CYS A 139 -0.65 -1.33 -7.95
C CYS A 139 0.06 -1.35 -9.31
N TRP A 140 1.20 -0.65 -9.37
CA TRP A 140 2.18 -0.67 -10.45
C TRP A 140 3.56 -0.99 -9.87
N HIS A 141 4.46 -1.50 -10.68
CA HIS A 141 5.82 -1.84 -10.23
C HIS A 141 6.81 -0.97 -10.98
N ILE A 142 7.65 -0.20 -10.27
CA ILE A 142 8.78 0.48 -10.89
C ILE A 142 9.83 -0.57 -11.21
N ASN A 143 10.22 -0.64 -12.48
CA ASN A 143 11.36 -1.44 -12.90
C ASN A 143 11.79 -1.04 -14.32
N ASP A 144 13.07 -1.16 -14.63
CA ASP A 144 13.57 -0.87 -15.98
C ASP A 144 13.10 -1.89 -17.01
N GLN A 145 12.92 -3.14 -16.56
CA GLN A 145 12.48 -4.28 -17.37
C GLN A 145 11.30 -4.99 -16.71
N GLU A 146 10.67 -5.89 -17.46
CA GLU A 146 9.65 -6.76 -16.91
C GLU A 146 10.25 -7.79 -15.91
N SER A 147 9.42 -8.36 -15.03
CA SER A 147 9.86 -9.19 -13.91
C SER A 147 9.15 -10.54 -13.91
N ALA A 148 9.94 -11.61 -14.10
CA ALA A 148 9.46 -13.00 -14.01
C ALA A 148 8.76 -13.31 -12.67
N ALA A 149 9.22 -12.70 -11.56
CA ALA A 149 8.58 -12.85 -10.26
C ALA A 149 7.18 -12.21 -10.24
N MET A 150 7.02 -11.05 -10.89
CA MET A 150 5.72 -10.38 -10.96
C MET A 150 4.73 -11.11 -11.85
N TRP A 151 5.19 -11.72 -12.95
CA TRP A 151 4.37 -12.66 -13.70
C TRP A 151 3.84 -13.77 -12.81
N LYS A 152 4.70 -14.46 -12.06
CA LYS A 152 4.27 -15.54 -11.16
C LYS A 152 3.25 -15.10 -10.10
N LEU A 153 3.36 -13.87 -9.60
CA LEU A 153 2.46 -13.34 -8.56
C LEU A 153 1.10 -12.89 -9.11
N TYR A 154 1.04 -12.34 -10.31
CA TYR A 154 -0.15 -11.67 -10.84
C TYR A 154 -0.79 -12.36 -12.06
N ALA A 155 -0.05 -13.21 -12.77
CA ALA A 155 -0.55 -14.05 -13.86
C ALA A 155 -1.12 -15.34 -13.28
N LYS A 156 -2.45 -15.43 -13.17
CA LYS A 156 -3.12 -16.67 -12.74
C LYS A 156 -3.34 -17.64 -13.90
N SER A 157 -3.04 -17.19 -15.12
CA SER A 157 -3.19 -17.93 -16.37
C SER A 157 -1.97 -17.70 -17.27
N ASN A 158 -1.79 -18.58 -18.26
CA ASN A 158 -0.74 -18.44 -19.28
C ASN A 158 -1.00 -17.28 -20.26
N GLU A 159 -2.17 -16.62 -20.16
CA GLU A 159 -2.62 -15.55 -21.05
C GLU A 159 -2.48 -14.16 -20.39
N ALA A 160 -1.70 -14.06 -19.32
CA ALA A 160 -1.52 -12.76 -18.68
C ALA A 160 -0.81 -11.75 -19.59
N ILE A 161 -1.00 -10.48 -19.27
CA ILE A 161 -0.43 -9.33 -19.95
C ILE A 161 0.31 -8.46 -18.94
N ALA A 162 1.41 -7.85 -19.40
CA ALA A 162 2.06 -6.75 -18.71
C ALA A 162 1.86 -5.46 -19.51
N VAL A 163 1.32 -4.44 -18.84
CA VAL A 163 1.19 -3.08 -19.39
C VAL A 163 2.36 -2.26 -18.88
N GLN A 164 3.13 -1.67 -19.80
CA GLN A 164 4.21 -0.73 -19.47
C GLN A 164 3.73 0.71 -19.64
N SER A 165 4.14 1.59 -18.75
CA SER A 165 3.97 3.04 -18.86
C SER A 165 5.13 3.78 -18.20
N THR A 166 4.99 5.10 -18.00
CA THR A 166 5.85 5.89 -17.11
C THR A 166 5.05 6.51 -15.98
N PHE A 167 5.70 6.85 -14.87
CA PHE A 167 5.03 7.51 -13.75
C PHE A 167 4.35 8.82 -14.20
N ALA A 168 5.03 9.64 -15.01
CA ALA A 168 4.52 10.89 -15.55
C ALA A 168 3.27 10.68 -16.41
N HIS A 169 3.30 9.70 -17.30
CA HIS A 169 2.17 9.42 -18.19
C HIS A 169 0.96 8.90 -17.41
N LEU A 170 1.16 7.96 -16.48
CA LEU A 170 0.06 7.48 -15.64
C LEU A 170 -0.51 8.60 -14.79
N ARG A 171 0.33 9.48 -14.21
CA ARG A 171 -0.15 10.65 -13.46
C ARG A 171 -0.98 11.58 -14.35
N SER A 172 -0.56 11.85 -15.60
CA SER A 172 -1.24 12.83 -16.45
C SER A 172 -2.65 12.39 -16.88
N VAL A 173 -2.92 11.09 -16.95
CA VAL A 173 -4.25 10.55 -17.31
C VAL A 173 -5.17 10.34 -16.11
N LEU A 174 -4.63 10.34 -14.88
CA LEU A 174 -5.41 10.17 -13.64
C LEU A 174 -5.99 11.51 -13.18
N ALA A 175 -7.26 11.51 -12.76
CA ALA A 175 -7.91 12.69 -12.19
C ALA A 175 -7.12 13.29 -11.00
N ALA A 176 -7.12 14.62 -10.85
CA ALA A 176 -6.35 15.33 -9.82
C ALA A 176 -6.57 14.82 -8.38
N LYS A 177 -7.77 14.31 -8.14
CA LYS A 177 -8.28 13.77 -6.88
C LYS A 177 -7.79 12.33 -6.55
N VAL A 178 -7.02 11.73 -7.44
CA VAL A 178 -6.34 10.43 -7.27
C VAL A 178 -4.93 10.67 -6.74
N GLY A 179 -4.52 9.97 -5.68
CA GLY A 179 -3.13 9.97 -5.21
C GLY A 179 -2.26 9.01 -6.03
N ILE A 180 -0.97 9.31 -6.18
CA ILE A 180 -0.02 8.36 -6.77
C ILE A 180 1.35 8.63 -6.16
N GLY A 181 1.97 7.58 -5.64
CA GLY A 181 3.28 7.71 -5.03
C GLY A 181 3.99 6.37 -4.89
N MET A 182 5.27 6.46 -4.55
CA MET A 182 6.09 5.30 -4.23
C MET A 182 5.73 4.77 -2.86
N VAL A 183 5.72 3.45 -2.71
CA VAL A 183 5.59 2.83 -1.40
C VAL A 183 6.94 2.72 -0.72
N ASN A 184 6.99 3.16 0.52
CA ASN A 184 8.18 3.12 1.34
C ASN A 184 8.27 1.76 2.04
N TYR A 185 9.31 0.99 1.73
CA TYR A 185 9.60 -0.25 2.42
C TYR A 185 10.43 0.03 3.67
N ILE A 186 9.89 -0.32 4.84
CA ILE A 186 10.52 -0.05 6.13
C ILE A 186 10.54 -1.30 7.00
N ASP A 187 11.53 -1.38 7.89
CA ASP A 187 11.57 -2.42 8.91
C ASP A 187 10.54 -2.10 10.01
N TYR A 188 9.47 -2.89 10.10
CA TYR A 188 8.40 -2.63 11.06
C TYR A 188 8.83 -2.84 12.52
N ASP A 189 9.94 -3.54 12.78
CA ASP A 189 10.43 -3.77 14.13
C ASP A 189 11.26 -2.57 14.64
N HIS A 190 11.84 -1.79 13.72
CA HIS A 190 12.83 -0.76 14.05
C HIS A 190 12.47 0.65 13.55
N ALA A 191 11.59 0.77 12.56
CA ALA A 191 11.17 2.04 11.98
C ALA A 191 9.76 2.44 12.43
N ARG A 192 9.44 3.72 12.27
CA ARG A 192 8.12 4.31 12.53
C ARG A 192 7.51 4.84 11.25
N ILE A 193 6.22 4.64 11.10
CA ILE A 193 5.40 5.29 10.07
C ILE A 193 4.95 6.66 10.63
N PRO A 194 5.01 7.75 9.85
CA PRO A 194 4.43 9.03 10.27
C PRO A 194 2.94 8.90 10.60
N GLU A 195 2.45 9.68 11.57
CA GLU A 195 1.04 9.65 12.01
C GLU A 195 0.33 10.97 11.64
N GLY A 196 -1.01 10.97 11.66
CA GLY A 196 -1.80 12.17 11.33
C GLY A 196 -2.28 12.25 9.87
N ASN A 197 -1.88 11.31 9.01
CA ASN A 197 -2.44 11.14 7.67
C ASN A 197 -2.88 9.69 7.44
N ILE A 198 -4.14 9.53 7.03
CA ILE A 198 -4.78 8.23 6.76
C ILE A 198 -4.11 7.42 5.65
N PHE A 199 -3.32 8.07 4.79
CA PHE A 199 -2.60 7.39 3.71
C PHE A 199 -1.23 6.84 4.15
N PHE A 200 -0.65 7.30 5.27
CA PHE A 200 0.70 6.82 5.65
C PHE A 200 0.77 5.30 5.84
N PRO A 201 -0.16 4.63 6.54
CA PRO A 201 -0.08 3.18 6.72
C PRO A 201 -0.14 2.41 5.40
N ILE A 202 -0.88 2.90 4.40
CA ILE A 202 -1.01 2.22 3.11
C ILE A 202 0.15 2.55 2.15
N MET A 203 0.84 3.67 2.39
CA MET A 203 2.04 4.08 1.65
C MET A 203 3.34 3.50 2.23
N HIS A 204 3.27 2.70 3.31
CA HIS A 204 4.43 2.03 3.89
C HIS A 204 4.22 0.53 3.97
N LYS A 205 5.14 -0.25 3.41
CA LYS A 205 5.13 -1.70 3.51
C LYS A 205 6.26 -2.21 4.37
N ARG A 206 6.03 -3.36 4.99
CA ARG A 206 7.07 -4.03 5.76
C ARG A 206 8.12 -4.60 4.81
N THR A 207 9.38 -4.28 5.05
CA THR A 207 10.51 -4.98 4.42
C THR A 207 10.52 -6.42 4.92
N VAL A 208 10.48 -7.38 4.01
CA VAL A 208 10.68 -8.79 4.36
C VAL A 208 12.17 -9.06 4.34
N THR A 209 12.86 -8.83 5.46
CA THR A 209 14.25 -9.26 5.61
C THR A 209 14.27 -10.78 5.74
N ALA A 210 14.46 -11.49 4.63
CA ALA A 210 14.85 -12.90 4.71
C ALA A 210 16.22 -12.95 5.40
N LYS A 211 16.29 -13.49 6.63
CA LYS A 211 17.57 -13.90 7.21
C LYS A 211 18.10 -15.03 6.34
N PHE A 212 19.02 -14.73 5.43
CA PHE A 212 19.67 -15.72 4.59
C PHE A 212 20.44 -16.70 5.48
N HIS A 213 19.97 -17.93 5.59
CA HIS A 213 20.82 -19.06 5.97
C HIS A 213 21.51 -19.51 4.68
N LEU A 214 22.84 -19.40 4.63
CA LEU A 214 23.63 -20.09 3.61
C LEU A 214 23.42 -21.59 3.80
N GLN A 215 22.77 -22.25 2.85
CA GLN A 215 23.00 -23.66 2.62
C GLN A 215 24.05 -23.75 1.50
N VAL A 216 25.26 -24.12 1.90
CA VAL A 216 26.29 -24.60 0.98
C VAL A 216 25.95 -26.06 0.72
N PHE A 217 25.88 -26.45 -0.55
CA PHE A 217 25.87 -27.86 -0.96
C PHE A 217 27.29 -28.40 -0.98
#